data_AF-A0A6A4GCP1-F1
#
_entry.id   AF-A0A6A4GCP1-F1
#
_cell.length_a   1.000
_cell.length_b   1.000
_cell.length_c   1.000
_cell.angle_alpha   90.00
_cell.angle_beta   90.00
_cell.angle_gamma   90.00
#
_symmetry.space_group_name_H-M   'P 1'
#
loop_
_entity.id
_entity.type
_entity.pdbx_description
1 polymer ?
#
loop_
_entity_poly.entity_id
_entity_poly.type
_entity_poly.pdbx_seq_one_letter_code
_entity_poly.pdbx_strand_id
1 'polypeptide(L)'
;MLRRAHSGSMGSPAVGKVCYAHRPIETLMEEPGLAFFYFDFRDSTKQTVYGLLSCLVYQLASRSSDCNSLLTQFYGKHCGNRPQHPNDDLLVQCLKSMLQVLPNVYLVFDALDECPEATRHKDLFPILQKLIGFKKEGFHLLVTSRPEQDIKKVIMSNLTQDLDLAKSQEIIHHVLDLDKTTDHADDIHHYISKKVSMMEDWSTALRETVQTSLVSKADGMFLLASLQLQTLRRCLPVTVKEVLEALPSSLSDMYRRVLESIDIANRPLAFHIFECLAYACRSLSPKELAEVLIVDFEKNGGSMLKPAYRVQDAVDSLFKICSSLIQVVDIHGVPHSSKIVQFAHLSIRDYLVSTDCMKFYHLEPSHAHTTLAKLCISNLIYPSPLSTLPLGPYAADYWLMHMLESNGLAVDVLGKPLIQLLHPRSHGHFTEWRSAYVHGMSYNTNARALYCAAALGQSVIMQEWLLKSTDIVNMPGGPSGTALCVAAKEGKIQIVSLLLESNVVAVDAQGNDN
;
A
#
# COMPACT_ATOMS: atom_id res chain seq x y z
N MET A 1 -20.55 28.71 13.68
CA MET A 1 -21.34 27.65 14.36
C MET A 1 -21.66 26.56 13.34
N LEU A 2 -20.77 25.59 13.15
CA LEU A 2 -21.05 24.41 12.33
C LEU A 2 -21.70 23.37 13.23
N ARG A 3 -23.04 23.32 13.27
CA ARG A 3 -23.77 22.26 13.94
C ARG A 3 -23.73 21.02 13.05
N ARG A 4 -23.10 19.95 13.56
CA ARG A 4 -23.10 18.55 13.09
C ARG A 4 -23.09 18.36 11.56
N ALA A 5 -21.92 18.01 11.02
CA ALA A 5 -21.74 17.71 9.60
C ALA A 5 -21.03 16.37 9.39
N HIS A 6 -21.63 15.50 8.59
CA HIS A 6 -20.96 14.34 8.01
C HIS A 6 -20.73 14.63 6.54
N SER A 7 -19.46 14.68 6.12
CA SER A 7 -19.11 14.90 4.72
C SER A 7 -18.38 13.70 4.13
N GLY A 8 -18.75 13.30 2.92
CA GLY A 8 -18.09 12.30 2.12
C GLY A 8 -17.63 12.91 0.81
N SER A 9 -16.40 12.64 0.35
CA SER A 9 -15.94 13.01 -0.98
C SER A 9 -15.59 11.75 -1.77
N MET A 10 -16.25 11.55 -2.90
CA MET A 10 -15.99 10.46 -3.85
C MET A 10 -15.50 11.02 -5.17
N GLY A 11 -14.64 10.31 -5.89
CA GLY A 11 -14.27 10.72 -7.25
C GLY A 11 -13.22 9.82 -7.87
N SER A 12 -12.95 10.02 -9.15
CA SER A 12 -11.95 9.26 -9.91
C SER A 12 -10.52 9.59 -9.45
N PRO A 13 -9.50 8.84 -9.86
CA PRO A 13 -8.11 9.19 -9.54
C PRO A 13 -7.78 10.62 -9.98
N ALA A 14 -6.96 11.32 -9.20
CA ALA A 14 -6.39 12.63 -9.56
C ALA A 14 -7.35 13.86 -9.60
N VAL A 15 -8.59 13.72 -9.14
CA VAL A 15 -9.55 14.84 -9.01
C VAL A 15 -9.35 15.73 -7.77
N GLY A 16 -8.33 15.44 -6.95
CA GLY A 16 -7.94 16.30 -5.81
C GLY A 16 -8.50 15.92 -4.43
N LYS A 17 -8.99 14.69 -4.24
CA LYS A 17 -9.53 14.18 -2.96
C LYS A 17 -8.63 14.41 -1.74
N VAL A 18 -7.33 14.15 -1.88
CA VAL A 18 -6.35 14.33 -0.79
C VAL A 18 -6.30 15.80 -0.34
N CYS A 19 -6.39 16.76 -1.27
CA CYS A 19 -6.43 18.18 -0.94
C CYS A 19 -7.70 18.55 -0.14
N TYR A 20 -8.84 17.91 -0.45
CA TYR A 20 -10.09 18.07 0.31
C TYR A 20 -10.00 17.48 1.72
N ALA A 21 -9.25 16.40 1.94
CA ALA A 21 -8.99 15.85 3.28
C ALA A 21 -7.97 16.67 4.07
N HIS A 22 -6.92 17.17 3.41
CA HIS A 22 -5.79 17.83 4.07
C HIS A 22 -6.11 19.23 4.58
N ARG A 23 -6.88 20.02 3.80
CA ARG A 23 -7.16 21.43 4.14
C ARG A 23 -7.94 21.62 5.45
N PRO A 24 -8.97 20.81 5.78
CA PRO A 24 -9.58 20.81 7.10
C PRO A 24 -8.60 20.45 8.21
N ILE A 25 -7.71 19.48 7.99
CA ILE A 25 -6.69 19.06 8.97
C ILE A 25 -5.75 20.22 9.29
N GLU A 26 -5.21 20.91 8.29
CA GLU A 26 -4.33 22.08 8.48
C GLU A 26 -5.03 23.19 9.28
N THR A 27 -6.31 23.43 8.99
CA THR A 27 -7.10 24.49 9.65
C THR A 27 -7.44 24.15 11.10
N LEU A 28 -7.56 22.86 11.42
CA LEU A 28 -8.00 22.36 12.73
C LEU A 28 -6.84 21.77 13.55
N MET A 29 -5.57 21.98 13.17
CA MET A 29 -4.43 21.34 13.84
C MET A 29 -4.32 21.61 15.34
N GLU A 30 -4.85 22.75 15.80
CA GLU A 30 -4.87 23.12 17.22
C GLU A 30 -6.09 22.56 17.98
N GLU A 31 -7.07 21.98 17.29
CA GLU A 31 -8.26 21.41 17.93
C GLU A 31 -7.92 20.11 18.68
N PRO A 32 -8.21 20.02 19.99
CA PRO A 32 -7.87 18.84 20.79
C PRO A 32 -8.64 17.59 20.37
N GLY A 33 -9.79 17.76 19.71
CA GLY A 33 -10.62 16.68 19.19
C GLY A 33 -10.36 16.28 17.75
N LEU A 34 -9.25 16.72 17.14
CA LEU A 34 -8.87 16.31 15.79
C LEU A 34 -8.11 14.99 15.79
N ALA A 35 -8.61 14.03 15.02
CA ALA A 35 -7.89 12.80 14.68
C ALA A 35 -8.11 12.43 13.21
N PHE A 36 -7.07 11.93 12.55
CA PHE A 36 -7.13 11.58 11.15
C PHE A 36 -6.41 10.25 10.87
N PHE A 37 -6.83 9.54 9.83
CA PHE A 37 -6.21 8.31 9.41
C PHE A 37 -6.17 8.24 7.89
N TYR A 38 -4.99 7.96 7.36
CA TYR A 38 -4.75 7.76 5.93
C TYR A 38 -4.66 6.26 5.70
N PHE A 39 -5.64 5.69 5.01
CA PHE A 39 -5.51 4.32 4.51
C PHE A 39 -4.41 4.31 3.44
N ASP A 40 -3.59 3.25 3.43
CA ASP A 40 -2.52 3.08 2.46
C ASP A 40 -2.45 1.61 2.02
N PHE A 41 -2.73 1.33 0.75
CA PHE A 41 -2.72 -0.04 0.20
C PHE A 41 -1.32 -0.70 0.26
N ARG A 42 -0.26 0.06 0.54
CA ARG A 42 1.12 -0.44 0.66
C ARG A 42 1.56 -0.66 2.09
N ASP A 43 0.77 -0.23 3.07
CA ASP A 43 1.08 -0.40 4.49
C ASP A 43 -0.01 -1.25 5.12
N SER A 44 0.28 -2.53 5.34
CA SER A 44 -0.68 -3.47 5.93
C SER A 44 -1.17 -3.02 7.31
N THR A 45 -0.37 -2.24 8.06
CA THR A 45 -0.81 -1.68 9.35
C THR A 45 -1.89 -0.61 9.16
N LYS A 46 -1.85 0.12 8.03
CA LYS A 46 -2.86 1.12 7.64
C LYS A 46 -4.07 0.55 6.91
N GLN A 47 -4.14 -0.78 6.78
CA GLN A 47 -5.26 -1.49 6.16
C GLN A 47 -6.13 -2.22 7.17
N THR A 48 -5.82 -2.11 8.47
CA THR A 48 -6.50 -2.82 9.54
C THR A 48 -7.37 -1.89 10.39
N VAL A 49 -8.45 -2.46 10.94
CA VAL A 49 -9.29 -1.79 11.94
C VAL A 49 -8.51 -1.49 13.21
N TYR A 50 -7.68 -2.43 13.67
CA TYR A 50 -6.80 -2.21 14.82
C TYR A 50 -5.91 -0.99 14.63
N GLY A 51 -5.28 -0.85 13.45
CA GLY A 51 -4.43 0.30 13.10
C GLY A 51 -5.21 1.62 13.12
N LEU A 52 -6.40 1.65 12.52
CA LEU A 52 -7.30 2.79 12.57
C LEU A 52 -7.62 3.20 14.02
N LEU A 53 -8.18 2.26 14.81
CA LEU A 53 -8.64 2.54 16.16
C LEU A 53 -7.49 2.98 17.08
N SER A 54 -6.36 2.28 17.03
CA SER A 54 -5.17 2.61 17.82
C SER A 54 -4.66 4.00 17.50
N CYS A 55 -4.64 4.37 16.20
CA CYS A 55 -4.18 5.67 15.76
C CYS A 55 -5.10 6.81 16.25
N LEU A 56 -6.43 6.62 16.17
CA LEU A 56 -7.39 7.62 16.64
C LEU A 56 -7.30 7.81 18.16
N VAL A 57 -7.27 6.72 18.92
CA VAL A 57 -7.13 6.74 20.38
C VAL A 57 -5.85 7.46 20.80
N TYR A 58 -4.73 7.14 20.14
CA TYR A 58 -3.44 7.78 20.40
C TYR A 58 -3.44 9.28 20.10
N GLN A 59 -3.99 9.69 18.94
CA GLN A 59 -4.05 11.10 18.56
C GLN A 59 -4.93 11.93 19.52
N LEU A 60 -6.09 11.43 19.92
CA LEU A 60 -6.95 12.12 20.88
C LEU A 60 -6.29 12.20 22.27
N ALA A 61 -5.68 11.11 22.74
CA ALA A 61 -4.99 11.07 24.03
C ALA A 61 -3.72 11.92 24.10
N SER A 62 -3.02 12.11 22.98
CA SER A 62 -1.83 12.98 22.92
C SER A 62 -2.18 14.46 22.88
N ARG A 63 -3.39 14.81 22.44
CA ARG A 63 -3.86 16.19 22.28
C ARG A 63 -4.79 16.69 23.39
N SER A 64 -5.38 15.79 24.18
CA SER A 64 -6.31 16.11 25.27
C SER A 64 -5.92 15.42 26.57
N SER A 65 -5.78 16.19 27.65
CA SER A 65 -5.50 15.68 29.00
C SER A 65 -6.60 14.75 29.52
N ASP A 66 -7.86 15.02 29.17
CA ASP A 66 -8.99 14.19 29.58
C ASP A 66 -8.95 12.84 28.85
N CYS A 67 -8.66 12.86 27.54
CA CYS A 67 -8.48 11.63 26.77
C CYS A 67 -7.25 10.84 27.26
N ASN A 68 -6.16 11.52 27.62
CA ASN A 68 -4.98 10.89 28.20
C ASN A 68 -5.31 10.18 29.52
N SER A 69 -6.08 10.83 30.37
CA SER A 69 -6.54 10.29 31.65
C SER A 69 -7.42 9.06 31.45
N LEU A 70 -8.34 9.11 30.48
CA LEU A 70 -9.16 7.96 30.08
C LEU A 70 -8.32 6.81 29.56
N LEU A 71 -7.34 7.07 28.69
CA LEU A 71 -6.44 6.03 28.17
C LEU A 71 -5.62 5.38 29.28
N THR A 72 -5.11 6.18 30.21
CA THR A 72 -4.33 5.69 31.37
C THR A 72 -5.20 4.82 32.28
N GLN A 73 -6.43 5.24 32.57
CA GLN A 73 -7.38 4.45 33.34
C GLN A 73 -7.76 3.14 32.64
N PHE A 74 -7.96 3.21 31.32
CA PHE A 74 -8.27 2.06 30.49
C PHE A 74 -7.13 1.04 30.50
N TYR A 75 -5.90 1.51 30.31
CA TYR A 75 -4.69 0.68 30.38
C TYR A 75 -4.53 0.03 31.76
N GLY A 76 -4.72 0.79 32.85
CA GLY A 76 -4.64 0.25 34.21
C GLY A 76 -5.68 -0.85 34.49
N LYS A 77 -6.90 -0.71 33.96
CA LYS A 77 -7.97 -1.70 34.14
C LYS A 77 -7.78 -2.97 33.33
N HIS A 78 -7.28 -2.86 32.10
CA HIS A 78 -7.34 -3.97 31.13
C HIS A 78 -5.96 -4.56 30.79
N CYS A 79 -4.88 -3.80 30.91
CA CYS A 79 -3.55 -4.19 30.43
C CYS A 79 -2.47 -4.28 31.53
N GLY A 80 -2.72 -3.70 32.72
CA GLY A 80 -1.69 -3.41 33.74
C GLY A 80 -0.84 -4.59 34.25
N ASN A 81 -1.20 -5.86 33.97
CA ASN A 81 -0.44 -7.05 34.39
C ASN A 81 -0.26 -8.12 33.29
N ARG A 82 -0.64 -7.88 32.03
CA ARG A 82 -0.44 -8.85 30.93
C ARG A 82 0.08 -8.14 29.68
N PRO A 83 1.12 -8.66 29.01
CA PRO A 83 1.56 -8.15 27.71
C PRO A 83 0.62 -8.64 26.59
N GLN A 84 -0.69 -8.36 26.73
CA GLN A 84 -1.65 -8.59 25.66
C GLN A 84 -2.08 -7.25 25.11
N HIS A 85 -1.94 -7.09 23.79
CA HIS A 85 -2.48 -5.95 23.07
C HIS A 85 -3.99 -5.87 23.28
N PRO A 86 -4.58 -4.68 23.48
CA PRO A 86 -6.03 -4.54 23.57
C PRO A 86 -6.66 -5.04 22.27
N ASN A 87 -7.76 -5.78 22.33
CA ASN A 87 -8.48 -6.16 21.12
C ASN A 87 -9.29 -4.97 20.55
N ASP A 88 -9.83 -5.13 19.35
CA ASP A 88 -10.59 -4.07 18.67
C ASP A 88 -11.79 -3.58 19.49
N ASP A 89 -12.50 -4.49 20.17
CA ASP A 89 -13.65 -4.14 21.02
C ASP A 89 -13.26 -3.19 22.17
N LEU A 90 -12.13 -3.46 22.82
CA LEU A 90 -11.59 -2.63 23.88
C LEU A 90 -11.21 -1.23 23.33
N LEU A 91 -10.56 -1.17 22.17
CA LEU A 91 -10.23 0.10 21.54
C LEU A 91 -11.47 0.90 21.14
N VAL A 92 -12.52 0.25 20.62
CA VAL A 92 -13.81 0.90 20.33
C VAL A 92 -14.43 1.50 21.58
N GLN A 93 -14.38 0.80 22.73
CA GLN A 93 -14.90 1.32 23.99
C GLN A 93 -14.12 2.53 24.50
N CYS A 94 -12.79 2.48 24.40
CA CYS A 94 -11.91 3.59 24.76
C CYS A 94 -12.20 4.82 23.87
N LEU A 95 -12.21 4.63 22.55
CA LEU A 95 -12.52 5.68 21.58
C LEU A 95 -13.89 6.30 21.87
N LYS A 96 -14.93 5.48 22.08
CA LYS A 96 -16.29 5.97 22.41
C LYS A 96 -16.29 6.85 23.66
N SER A 97 -15.50 6.51 24.68
CA SER A 97 -15.40 7.30 25.91
C SER A 97 -14.72 8.65 25.66
N MET A 98 -13.65 8.68 24.85
CA MET A 98 -12.97 9.91 24.44
C MET A 98 -13.90 10.83 23.63
N LEU A 99 -14.62 10.27 22.66
CA LEU A 99 -15.60 11.00 21.84
C LEU A 99 -16.72 11.62 22.69
N GLN A 100 -17.07 11.02 23.84
CA GLN A 100 -18.09 11.54 24.75
C GLN A 100 -17.61 12.70 25.62
N VAL A 101 -16.32 12.76 25.96
CA VAL A 101 -15.78 13.84 26.82
C VAL A 101 -15.46 15.10 26.02
N LEU A 102 -15.00 14.96 24.78
CA LEU A 102 -14.60 16.10 23.95
C LEU A 102 -15.81 16.92 23.46
N PRO A 103 -15.77 18.26 23.51
CA PRO A 103 -16.90 19.09 23.08
C PRO A 103 -17.09 19.08 21.56
N ASN A 104 -15.99 19.18 20.80
CA ASN A 104 -15.96 19.04 19.35
C ASN A 104 -14.97 17.94 18.96
N VAL A 105 -15.34 17.12 17.99
CA VAL A 105 -14.50 16.04 17.46
C VAL A 105 -14.57 16.06 15.94
N TYR A 106 -13.40 16.03 15.31
CA TYR A 106 -13.24 15.96 13.87
C TYR A 106 -12.46 14.70 13.53
N LEU A 107 -13.14 13.72 12.96
CA LEU A 107 -12.53 12.50 12.43
C LEU A 107 -12.38 12.62 10.91
N VAL A 108 -11.17 12.42 10.38
CA VAL A 108 -10.91 12.45 8.94
C VAL A 108 -10.33 11.11 8.48
N PHE A 109 -11.04 10.38 7.63
CA PHE A 109 -10.56 9.15 7.02
C PHE A 109 -10.28 9.40 5.53
N ASP A 110 -9.03 9.31 5.13
CA ASP A 110 -8.62 9.54 3.73
C ASP A 110 -8.35 8.21 3.02
N ALA A 111 -8.76 8.13 1.75
CA ALA A 111 -8.54 6.99 0.85
C ALA A 111 -9.13 5.65 1.33
N LEU A 112 -10.37 5.65 1.85
CA LEU A 112 -11.00 4.46 2.44
C LEU A 112 -11.08 3.24 1.48
N ASP A 113 -11.05 3.48 0.17
CA ASP A 113 -10.96 2.44 -0.87
C ASP A 113 -9.64 1.65 -0.85
N GLU A 114 -8.59 2.16 -0.22
CA GLU A 114 -7.29 1.48 -0.08
C GLU A 114 -7.29 0.40 1.02
N CYS A 115 -8.33 0.34 1.86
CA CYS A 115 -8.55 -0.81 2.76
C CYS A 115 -9.08 -2.00 1.94
N PRO A 116 -8.52 -3.22 2.04
CA PRO A 116 -8.98 -4.38 1.29
C PRO A 116 -10.48 -4.66 1.48
N GLU A 117 -11.18 -5.00 0.41
CA GLU A 117 -12.65 -5.22 0.42
C GLU A 117 -13.07 -6.24 1.49
N ALA A 118 -12.36 -7.36 1.62
CA ALA A 118 -12.64 -8.37 2.64
C ALA A 118 -12.60 -7.78 4.07
N THR A 119 -11.58 -6.98 4.37
CA THR A 119 -11.44 -6.27 5.66
C THR A 119 -12.50 -5.19 5.83
N ARG A 120 -12.85 -4.47 4.74
CA ARG A 120 -13.91 -3.45 4.79
C ARG A 120 -15.23 -4.05 5.22
N HIS A 121 -15.64 -5.15 4.58
CA HIS A 121 -16.90 -5.83 4.85
C HIS A 121 -16.96 -6.48 6.21
N LYS A 122 -15.89 -7.15 6.62
CA LYS A 122 -15.84 -7.91 7.87
C LYS A 122 -15.78 -6.99 9.09
N ASP A 123 -14.90 -5.99 9.06
CA ASP A 123 -14.46 -5.29 10.28
C ASP A 123 -14.70 -3.76 10.22
N LEU A 124 -14.42 -3.10 9.09
CA LEU A 124 -14.47 -1.62 9.00
C LEU A 124 -15.88 -1.04 8.90
N PHE A 125 -16.73 -1.59 8.02
CA PHE A 125 -18.09 -1.08 7.80
C PHE A 125 -18.96 -1.11 9.06
N PRO A 126 -18.91 -2.14 9.92
CA PRO A 126 -19.60 -2.12 11.21
C PRO A 126 -19.19 -0.94 12.11
N ILE A 127 -17.91 -0.55 12.09
CA ILE A 127 -17.41 0.58 12.88
C ILE A 127 -17.84 1.90 12.23
N LEU A 128 -17.71 2.01 10.91
CA LEU A 128 -18.13 3.20 10.16
C LEU A 128 -19.62 3.48 10.36
N GLN A 129 -20.46 2.45 10.34
CA GLN A 129 -21.89 2.53 10.67
C GLN A 129 -22.12 3.06 12.09
N LYS A 130 -21.38 2.55 13.09
CA LYS A 130 -21.46 3.03 14.48
C LYS A 130 -21.04 4.50 14.61
N LEU A 131 -20.03 4.95 13.86
CA LEU A 131 -19.57 6.34 13.86
C LEU A 131 -20.56 7.29 13.15
N ILE A 132 -21.11 6.88 12.01
CA ILE A 132 -22.15 7.65 11.31
C ILE A 132 -23.40 7.78 12.19
N GLY A 133 -23.79 6.70 12.86
CA GLY A 133 -24.91 6.69 13.81
C GLY A 133 -24.62 7.37 15.16
N PHE A 134 -23.41 7.90 15.39
CA PHE A 134 -23.04 8.49 16.67
C PHE A 134 -23.71 9.86 16.86
N LYS A 135 -24.82 9.89 17.60
CA LYS A 135 -25.62 11.10 17.84
C LYS A 135 -25.02 11.92 18.96
N LYS A 136 -24.10 12.84 18.62
CA LYS A 136 -23.53 13.83 19.53
C LYS A 136 -23.35 15.19 18.84
N GLU A 137 -23.67 16.28 19.52
CA GLU A 137 -23.34 17.63 19.04
C GLU A 137 -21.81 17.84 19.00
N GLY A 138 -21.33 18.57 18.00
CA GLY A 138 -19.90 18.79 17.79
C GLY A 138 -19.14 17.59 17.23
N PHE A 139 -19.80 16.49 16.87
CA PHE A 139 -19.17 15.37 16.15
C PHE A 139 -19.20 15.59 14.64
N HIS A 140 -18.04 15.48 14.01
CA HIS A 140 -17.84 15.64 12.57
C HIS A 140 -17.02 14.47 12.03
N LEU A 141 -17.47 13.91 10.92
CA LEU A 141 -16.78 12.83 10.21
C LEU A 141 -16.63 13.22 8.75
N LEU A 142 -15.39 13.26 8.27
CA LEU A 142 -15.03 13.42 6.87
C LEU A 142 -14.44 12.10 6.36
N VAL A 143 -14.97 11.57 5.26
CA VAL A 143 -14.44 10.38 4.59
C VAL A 143 -14.15 10.69 3.13
N THR A 144 -12.98 10.32 2.62
CA THR A 144 -12.70 10.34 1.18
C THR A 144 -12.53 8.91 0.65
N SER A 145 -13.00 8.67 -0.58
CA SER A 145 -12.78 7.39 -1.25
C SER A 145 -12.89 7.49 -2.79
N ARG A 146 -12.50 6.46 -3.51
CA ARG A 146 -13.02 6.18 -4.87
C ARG A 146 -14.51 5.79 -4.79
N PRO A 147 -15.29 5.94 -5.87
CA PRO A 147 -16.72 5.62 -5.90
C PRO A 147 -16.97 4.10 -6.01
N GLU A 148 -16.31 3.30 -5.17
CA GLU A 148 -16.52 1.85 -5.08
C GLU A 148 -17.96 1.54 -4.63
N GLN A 149 -18.58 0.52 -5.22
CA GLN A 149 -20.01 0.25 -5.04
C GLN A 149 -20.37 -0.11 -3.59
N ASP A 150 -19.50 -0.88 -2.92
CA ASP A 150 -19.65 -1.29 -1.53
C ASP A 150 -19.59 -0.08 -0.57
N ILE A 151 -18.60 0.80 -0.76
CA ILE A 151 -18.43 2.02 0.04
C ILE A 151 -19.63 2.95 -0.17
N LYS A 152 -20.04 3.15 -1.43
CA LYS A 152 -21.21 3.96 -1.77
C LYS A 152 -22.47 3.43 -1.12
N LYS A 153 -22.69 2.11 -1.17
CA LYS A 153 -23.86 1.47 -0.56
C LYS A 153 -23.89 1.70 0.94
N VAL A 154 -22.77 1.50 1.65
CA VAL A 154 -22.70 1.67 3.10
C VAL A 154 -22.90 3.13 3.50
N ILE A 155 -22.27 4.09 2.82
CA ILE A 155 -22.47 5.50 3.12
C ILE A 155 -23.93 5.87 2.85
N MET A 156 -24.47 5.56 1.67
CA MET A 156 -25.84 5.94 1.28
C MET A 156 -26.93 5.27 2.12
N SER A 157 -26.81 3.98 2.46
CA SER A 157 -27.85 3.26 3.21
C SER A 157 -28.10 3.87 4.60
N ASN A 158 -27.03 4.33 5.25
CA ASN A 158 -27.11 4.98 6.56
C ASN A 158 -27.70 6.40 6.47
N LEU A 159 -27.47 7.09 5.34
CA LEU A 159 -28.06 8.40 5.07
C LEU A 159 -29.57 8.32 4.83
N THR A 160 -30.02 7.29 4.10
CA THR A 160 -31.45 7.09 3.81
C THR A 160 -32.26 6.67 5.04
N GLN A 161 -31.65 5.99 6.01
CA GLN A 161 -32.32 5.60 7.25
C GLN A 161 -32.64 6.78 8.18
N ASP A 162 -31.84 7.85 8.13
CA ASP A 162 -32.09 9.06 8.93
C ASP A 162 -33.03 10.05 8.22
N LEU A 163 -33.21 9.99 6.89
CA LEU A 163 -34.13 10.88 6.14
C LEU A 163 -35.61 10.68 6.51
N ASP A 164 -36.03 9.47 6.88
CA ASP A 164 -37.40 9.21 7.36
C ASP A 164 -37.65 9.71 8.80
N LEU A 165 -36.59 10.08 9.54
CA LEU A 165 -36.65 10.64 10.90
C LEU A 165 -36.26 12.13 10.97
N ALA A 166 -35.78 12.72 9.86
CA ALA A 166 -35.17 14.06 9.81
C ALA A 166 -36.14 15.23 9.67
N LYS A 167 -37.31 15.19 10.32
CA LYS A 167 -38.16 16.39 10.49
C LYS A 167 -37.83 17.20 11.76
N SER A 168 -36.84 16.81 12.56
CA SER A 168 -36.59 17.48 13.86
C SER A 168 -35.14 17.71 14.27
N GLN A 169 -34.12 17.26 13.52
CA GLN A 169 -32.71 17.53 13.85
C GLN A 169 -31.88 17.80 12.60
N GLU A 170 -31.25 18.99 12.53
CA GLU A 170 -30.33 19.44 11.48
C GLU A 170 -29.05 18.57 11.45
N ILE A 171 -29.12 17.39 10.85
CA ILE A 171 -27.92 16.60 10.51
C ILE A 171 -27.60 16.90 9.06
N ILE A 172 -26.52 17.63 8.81
CA ILE A 172 -26.09 17.92 7.44
C ILE A 172 -25.19 16.78 6.96
N HIS A 173 -25.74 15.96 6.07
CA HIS A 173 -24.96 14.96 5.34
C HIS A 173 -24.64 15.49 3.94
N HIS A 174 -23.36 15.72 3.65
CA HIS A 174 -22.89 16.14 2.33
C HIS A 174 -22.06 15.03 1.68
N VAL A 175 -22.59 14.38 0.64
CA VAL A 175 -21.78 13.53 -0.23
C VAL A 175 -21.44 14.33 -1.48
N LEU A 176 -20.16 14.69 -1.63
CA LEU A 176 -19.59 15.34 -2.80
C LEU A 176 -19.08 14.26 -3.75
N ASP A 177 -19.78 14.05 -4.87
CA ASP A 177 -19.29 13.26 -5.99
C ASP A 177 -18.49 14.19 -6.91
N LEU A 178 -17.16 14.17 -6.76
CA LEU A 178 -16.27 15.10 -7.44
C LEU A 178 -16.28 14.92 -8.97
N ASP A 179 -16.76 13.77 -9.47
CA ASP A 179 -16.85 13.51 -10.90
C ASP A 179 -18.09 14.17 -11.54
N LYS A 180 -19.04 14.68 -10.73
CA LYS A 180 -20.36 15.15 -11.22
C LYS A 180 -20.76 16.56 -10.81
N THR A 181 -20.00 17.25 -9.97
CA THR A 181 -20.38 18.60 -9.56
C THR A 181 -19.91 19.65 -10.58
N THR A 182 -20.73 20.66 -10.81
CA THR A 182 -20.36 21.85 -11.60
C THR A 182 -19.26 22.67 -10.92
N ASP A 183 -19.23 22.66 -9.58
CA ASP A 183 -18.25 23.40 -8.78
C ASP A 183 -16.80 22.92 -9.02
N HIS A 184 -16.57 21.64 -9.35
CA HIS A 184 -15.21 21.17 -9.70
C HIS A 184 -14.70 21.69 -11.03
N ALA A 185 -15.57 21.87 -12.02
CA ALA A 185 -15.17 22.47 -13.29
C ALA A 185 -14.75 23.94 -13.08
N ASP A 186 -15.49 24.65 -12.23
CA ASP A 186 -15.18 26.04 -11.87
C ASP A 186 -13.87 26.17 -11.07
N ASP A 187 -13.59 25.24 -10.13
CA ASP A 187 -12.32 25.23 -9.39
C ASP A 187 -11.12 24.96 -10.31
N ILE A 188 -11.24 24.04 -11.27
CA ILE A 188 -10.20 23.77 -12.28
C ILE A 188 -10.00 25.00 -13.15
N HIS A 189 -11.08 25.63 -13.60
CA HIS A 189 -11.03 26.86 -14.37
C HIS A 189 -10.33 27.97 -13.59
N HIS A 190 -10.68 28.15 -12.31
CA HIS A 190 -10.04 29.13 -11.43
C HIS A 190 -8.54 28.83 -11.25
N TYR A 191 -8.18 27.57 -11.01
CA TYR A 191 -6.79 27.13 -10.89
C TYR A 191 -5.98 27.44 -12.17
N ILE A 192 -6.50 27.07 -13.34
CA ILE A 192 -5.85 27.33 -14.62
C ILE A 192 -5.72 28.84 -14.84
N SER A 193 -6.81 29.59 -14.66
CA SER A 193 -6.82 31.04 -14.85
C SER A 193 -5.78 31.74 -13.97
N LYS A 194 -5.71 31.39 -12.69
CA LYS A 194 -4.73 31.91 -11.73
C LYS A 194 -3.29 31.54 -12.10
N LYS A 195 -3.04 30.35 -12.64
CA LYS A 195 -1.68 29.93 -13.02
C LYS A 195 -1.22 30.55 -14.33
N VAL A 196 -2.14 30.74 -15.28
CA VAL A 196 -1.86 31.40 -16.57
C VAL A 196 -1.70 32.91 -16.41
N SER A 197 -2.41 33.55 -15.47
CA SER A 197 -2.24 34.99 -15.20
C SER A 197 -0.85 35.34 -14.68
N MET A 198 -0.15 34.38 -14.08
CA MET A 198 1.25 34.52 -13.64
C MET A 198 2.27 34.41 -14.79
N MET A 199 1.85 34.16 -16.04
CA MET A 199 2.75 34.09 -17.21
C MET A 199 2.92 35.48 -17.83
N GLU A 200 3.71 36.33 -17.18
CA GLU A 200 3.87 37.75 -17.55
C GLU A 200 4.29 37.95 -19.02
N ASP A 201 5.15 37.07 -19.55
CA ASP A 201 5.66 37.13 -20.92
C ASP A 201 4.64 36.78 -22.01
N TRP A 202 3.44 36.31 -21.64
CA TRP A 202 2.40 35.93 -22.59
C TRP A 202 1.42 37.08 -22.81
N SER A 203 1.07 37.34 -24.08
CA SER A 203 0.02 38.29 -24.42
C SER A 203 -1.35 37.84 -23.90
N THR A 204 -2.26 38.79 -23.69
CA THR A 204 -3.63 38.51 -23.24
C THR A 204 -4.33 37.48 -24.14
N ALA A 205 -4.20 37.63 -25.46
CA ALA A 205 -4.78 36.71 -26.42
C ALA A 205 -4.20 35.28 -26.32
N LEU A 206 -2.90 35.15 -26.05
CA LEU A 206 -2.27 33.85 -25.85
C LEU A 206 -2.77 33.20 -24.55
N ARG A 207 -2.89 33.98 -23.47
CA ARG A 207 -3.42 33.50 -22.18
C ARG A 207 -4.86 32.99 -22.30
N GLU A 208 -5.74 33.72 -22.97
CA GLU A 208 -7.14 33.30 -23.20
C GLU A 208 -7.23 32.02 -24.04
N THR A 209 -6.40 31.92 -25.09
CA THR A 209 -6.33 30.72 -25.93
C THR A 209 -5.90 29.50 -25.11
N VAL A 210 -4.85 29.65 -24.30
CA VAL A 210 -4.34 28.57 -23.44
C VAL A 210 -5.36 28.18 -22.37
N GLN A 211 -5.99 29.15 -21.70
CA GLN A 211 -7.01 28.88 -20.68
C GLN A 211 -8.17 28.05 -21.25
N THR A 212 -8.73 28.48 -22.39
CA THR A 212 -9.86 27.80 -23.03
C THR A 212 -9.49 26.37 -23.42
N SER A 213 -8.32 26.18 -24.02
CA SER A 213 -7.85 24.87 -24.46
C SER A 213 -7.57 23.93 -23.28
N LEU A 214 -6.92 24.40 -22.22
CA LEU A 214 -6.59 23.58 -21.05
C LEU A 214 -7.82 23.15 -20.27
N VAL A 215 -8.82 24.03 -20.09
CA VAL A 215 -10.07 23.68 -19.38
C VAL A 215 -10.78 22.55 -20.11
N SER A 216 -10.86 22.63 -21.44
CA SER A 216 -11.44 21.57 -22.27
C SER A 216 -10.60 20.28 -22.25
N LYS A 217 -9.27 20.37 -22.29
CA LYS A 217 -8.36 19.20 -22.34
C LYS A 217 -8.11 18.56 -20.97
N ALA A 218 -8.39 19.24 -19.86
CA ALA A 218 -8.17 18.71 -18.51
C ALA A 218 -9.20 17.67 -18.11
N ASP A 219 -10.36 17.63 -18.77
CA ASP A 219 -11.43 16.65 -18.59
C ASP A 219 -11.75 16.36 -17.11
N GLY A 220 -11.93 17.42 -16.31
CA GLY A 220 -12.24 17.30 -14.88
C GLY A 220 -11.08 16.88 -13.97
N MET A 221 -9.85 16.73 -14.49
CA MET A 221 -8.70 16.27 -13.71
C MET A 221 -7.68 17.39 -13.41
N PHE A 222 -7.56 17.79 -12.13
CA PHE A 222 -6.55 18.76 -11.68
C PHE A 222 -5.12 18.34 -12.00
N LEU A 223 -4.81 17.04 -11.90
CA LEU A 223 -3.48 16.56 -12.24
C LEU A 223 -3.14 16.80 -13.70
N LEU A 224 -4.07 16.49 -14.62
CA LEU A 224 -3.85 16.71 -16.04
C LEU A 224 -3.65 18.20 -16.34
N ALA A 225 -4.50 19.07 -15.77
CA ALA A 225 -4.34 20.52 -15.87
C ALA A 225 -2.99 21.00 -15.34
N SER A 226 -2.55 20.51 -14.18
CA SER A 226 -1.29 20.92 -13.55
C SER A 226 -0.06 20.48 -14.34
N LEU A 227 -0.06 19.26 -14.87
CA LEU A 227 1.02 18.72 -15.71
C LEU A 227 1.09 19.45 -17.06
N GLN A 228 -0.04 19.67 -17.73
CA GLN A 228 -0.11 20.44 -18.97
C GLN A 228 0.42 21.88 -18.77
N LEU A 229 0.03 22.54 -17.67
CA LEU A 229 0.57 23.86 -17.31
C LEU A 229 2.08 23.84 -17.05
N GLN A 230 2.59 22.79 -16.42
CA GLN A 230 4.03 22.64 -16.17
C GLN A 230 4.80 22.45 -17.48
N THR A 231 4.25 21.72 -18.45
CA THR A 231 4.83 21.63 -19.81
C THR A 231 4.89 23.00 -20.47
N LEU A 232 3.77 23.73 -20.49
CA LEU A 232 3.69 25.04 -21.15
C LEU A 232 4.56 26.11 -20.48
N ARG A 233 4.76 26.04 -19.16
CA ARG A 233 5.68 26.94 -18.43
C ARG A 233 7.10 26.95 -18.96
N ARG A 234 7.53 25.86 -19.60
CA ARG A 234 8.90 25.70 -20.11
C ARG A 234 9.03 26.19 -21.55
N CYS A 235 7.93 26.61 -22.18
CA CYS A 235 7.88 27.03 -23.56
C CYS A 235 8.10 28.54 -23.68
N LEU A 236 8.79 28.94 -24.75
CA LEU A 236 8.81 30.34 -25.19
C LEU A 236 7.45 30.68 -25.82
N PRO A 237 6.97 31.93 -25.74
CA PRO A 237 5.66 32.32 -26.27
C PRO A 237 5.43 31.90 -27.74
N VAL A 238 6.49 31.89 -28.55
CA VAL A 238 6.44 31.49 -29.97
C VAL A 238 6.09 30.02 -30.18
N THR A 239 6.47 29.12 -29.26
CA THR A 239 6.22 27.67 -29.37
C THR A 239 4.98 27.21 -28.62
N VAL A 240 4.35 28.08 -27.82
CA VAL A 240 3.20 27.71 -26.95
C VAL A 240 2.05 27.12 -27.75
N LYS A 241 1.70 27.68 -28.92
CA LYS A 241 0.57 27.18 -29.72
C LYS A 241 0.80 25.76 -30.24
N GLU A 242 1.97 25.50 -30.82
CA GLU A 242 2.35 24.18 -31.31
C GLU A 242 2.37 23.15 -30.18
N VAL A 243 2.92 23.51 -29.02
CA VAL A 243 2.95 22.63 -27.84
C VAL A 243 1.55 22.40 -27.29
N LEU A 244 0.70 23.44 -27.24
CA LEU A 244 -0.70 23.37 -26.78
C LEU A 244 -1.51 22.38 -27.62
N GLU A 245 -1.35 22.41 -28.95
CA GLU A 245 -1.98 21.45 -29.86
C GLU A 245 -1.48 20.03 -29.59
N ALA A 246 -0.16 19.88 -29.44
CA ALA A 246 0.47 18.61 -29.15
C ALA A 246 0.22 18.11 -27.72
N LEU A 247 -0.35 18.87 -26.79
CA LEU A 247 -0.54 18.42 -25.40
C LEU A 247 -1.39 17.15 -25.31
N PRO A 248 -1.08 16.23 -24.37
CA PRO A 248 -1.87 15.03 -24.16
C PRO A 248 -3.31 15.39 -23.78
N SER A 249 -4.28 14.72 -24.38
CA SER A 249 -5.72 14.87 -24.11
C SER A 249 -6.20 14.08 -22.90
N SER A 250 -5.39 13.16 -22.40
CA SER A 250 -5.71 12.30 -21.25
C SER A 250 -4.47 12.04 -20.38
N LEU A 251 -4.68 11.60 -19.14
CA LEU A 251 -3.59 11.10 -18.30
C LEU A 251 -2.88 9.91 -18.93
N SER A 252 -3.62 9.01 -19.61
CA SER A 252 -3.07 7.86 -20.33
C SER A 252 -2.09 8.28 -21.43
N ASP A 253 -2.45 9.28 -22.25
CA ASP A 253 -1.56 9.81 -23.29
C ASP A 253 -0.32 10.47 -22.70
N MET A 254 -0.47 11.14 -21.56
CA MET A 254 0.65 11.75 -20.85
C MET A 254 1.62 10.68 -20.33
N TYR A 255 1.11 9.65 -19.65
CA TYR A 255 1.94 8.55 -19.16
C TYR A 255 2.61 7.79 -20.28
N ARG A 256 1.91 7.53 -21.39
CA ARG A 256 2.49 6.92 -22.61
C ARG A 256 3.73 7.69 -23.06
N ARG A 257 3.65 9.01 -23.21
CA ARG A 257 4.78 9.84 -23.64
C ARG A 257 5.94 9.82 -22.65
N VAL A 258 5.66 9.90 -21.35
CA VAL A 258 6.71 9.84 -20.33
C VAL A 258 7.41 8.48 -20.34
N LEU A 259 6.66 7.39 -20.46
CA LEU A 259 7.21 6.03 -20.54
C LEU A 259 8.00 5.78 -21.84
N GLU A 260 7.57 6.37 -22.96
CA GLU A 260 8.30 6.32 -24.24
C GLU A 260 9.62 7.10 -24.17
N SER A 261 9.67 8.17 -23.36
CA SER A 261 10.88 8.98 -23.17
C SER A 261 11.98 8.29 -22.35
N ILE A 262 11.67 7.17 -21.69
CA ILE A 262 12.67 6.35 -20.99
C ILE A 262 13.63 5.76 -22.01
N ASP A 263 14.94 5.95 -21.77
CA ASP A 263 16.02 5.40 -22.58
C ASP A 263 15.82 3.89 -22.79
N ILE A 264 15.91 3.44 -24.04
CA ILE A 264 15.73 2.06 -24.46
C ILE A 264 16.57 1.09 -23.60
N ALA A 265 17.81 1.47 -23.24
CA ALA A 265 18.70 0.65 -22.42
C ALA A 265 18.19 0.46 -20.99
N ASN A 266 17.40 1.41 -20.49
CA ASN A 266 16.89 1.41 -19.11
C ASN A 266 15.46 0.87 -18.99
N ARG A 267 14.74 0.65 -20.11
CA ARG A 267 13.33 0.22 -20.08
C ARG A 267 13.08 -1.07 -19.30
N PRO A 268 13.89 -2.15 -19.43
CA PRO A 268 13.70 -3.35 -18.63
C PRO A 268 13.85 -3.09 -17.12
N LEU A 269 14.85 -2.29 -16.72
CA LEU A 269 15.06 -1.92 -15.32
C LEU A 269 13.92 -1.04 -14.79
N ALA A 270 13.45 -0.07 -15.60
CA ALA A 270 12.31 0.76 -15.25
C ALA A 270 11.06 -0.08 -15.01
N PHE A 271 10.82 -1.08 -15.86
CA PHE A 271 9.70 -2.00 -15.71
C PHE A 271 9.77 -2.77 -14.39
N HIS A 272 10.92 -3.38 -14.06
CA HIS A 272 11.10 -4.06 -12.77
C HIS A 272 10.96 -3.12 -11.55
N ILE A 273 11.40 -1.86 -11.67
CA ILE A 273 11.16 -0.85 -10.65
C ILE A 273 9.65 -0.62 -10.46
N PHE A 274 8.88 -0.50 -11.55
CA PHE A 274 7.44 -0.31 -11.47
C PHE A 274 6.71 -1.52 -10.89
N GLU A 275 7.14 -2.74 -11.23
CA GLU A 275 6.64 -3.98 -10.61
C GLU A 275 6.86 -3.96 -9.09
N CYS A 276 8.07 -3.59 -8.65
CA CYS A 276 8.38 -3.49 -7.23
C CYS A 276 7.53 -2.42 -6.53
N LEU A 277 7.39 -1.24 -7.12
CA LEU A 277 6.59 -0.16 -6.54
C LEU A 277 5.09 -0.49 -6.45
N ALA A 278 4.59 -1.32 -7.37
CA ALA A 278 3.18 -1.68 -7.44
C ALA A 278 2.78 -2.88 -6.57
N TYR A 279 3.69 -3.84 -6.36
CA TYR A 279 3.39 -5.16 -5.76
C TYR A 279 4.30 -5.56 -4.58
N ALA A 280 5.24 -4.72 -4.14
CA ALA A 280 5.96 -4.97 -2.89
C ALA A 280 5.00 -4.95 -1.68
N CYS A 281 5.26 -5.79 -0.69
CA CYS A 281 4.42 -5.94 0.52
C CYS A 281 4.43 -4.71 1.41
N ARG A 282 5.50 -3.92 1.29
CA ARG A 282 5.68 -2.63 1.94
C ARG A 282 6.46 -1.70 1.03
N SER A 283 6.37 -0.41 1.29
CA SER A 283 7.24 0.56 0.63
C SER A 283 8.72 0.21 0.83
N LEU A 284 9.48 0.30 -0.25
CA LEU A 284 10.92 0.02 -0.26
C LEU A 284 11.70 1.32 -0.10
N SER A 285 12.79 1.27 0.66
CA SER A 285 13.76 2.36 0.70
C SER A 285 14.50 2.47 -0.64
N PRO A 286 15.11 3.64 -0.95
CA PRO A 286 15.91 3.78 -2.17
C PRO A 286 16.99 2.71 -2.32
N LYS A 287 17.66 2.33 -1.21
CA LYS A 287 18.72 1.30 -1.23
C LYS A 287 18.18 -0.09 -1.49
N GLU A 288 17.00 -0.41 -0.96
CA GLU A 288 16.31 -1.68 -1.23
C GLU A 288 15.88 -1.80 -2.69
N LEU A 289 15.22 -0.76 -3.22
CA LEU A 289 14.75 -0.75 -4.60
C LEU A 289 15.90 -0.74 -5.61
N ALA A 290 17.03 -0.10 -5.28
CA ALA A 290 18.22 -0.10 -6.13
C ALA A 290 18.86 -1.49 -6.31
N GLU A 291 18.48 -2.50 -5.52
CA GLU A 291 18.95 -3.88 -5.77
C GLU A 291 18.43 -4.43 -7.12
N VAL A 292 17.36 -3.87 -7.69
CA VAL A 292 16.91 -4.14 -9.08
C VAL A 292 18.04 -3.93 -10.08
N LEU A 293 18.91 -2.94 -9.85
CA LEU A 293 19.97 -2.56 -10.79
C LEU A 293 21.11 -3.58 -10.86
N ILE A 294 21.20 -4.48 -9.87
CA ILE A 294 22.30 -5.42 -9.74
C ILE A 294 21.87 -6.88 -9.84
N VAL A 295 20.58 -7.16 -9.98
CA VAL A 295 20.06 -8.51 -10.21
C VAL A 295 19.99 -8.79 -11.71
N ASP A 296 20.50 -9.96 -12.09
CA ASP A 296 20.41 -10.46 -13.46
C ASP A 296 19.06 -11.17 -13.68
N PHE A 297 18.09 -10.45 -14.23
CA PHE A 297 16.75 -10.96 -14.50
C PHE A 297 16.68 -11.96 -15.66
N GLU A 298 17.73 -12.11 -16.47
CA GLU A 298 17.80 -13.13 -17.52
C GLU A 298 18.34 -14.47 -17.01
N LYS A 299 19.03 -14.46 -15.86
CA LYS A 299 19.66 -15.66 -15.29
C LYS A 299 18.75 -16.36 -14.27
N ASN A 300 18.54 -17.67 -14.42
CA ASN A 300 17.63 -18.46 -13.56
C ASN A 300 18.37 -19.42 -12.60
N GLY A 301 19.61 -19.08 -12.21
CA GLY A 301 20.45 -19.94 -11.38
C GLY A 301 21.85 -19.37 -11.09
N GLY A 302 22.52 -19.92 -10.07
CA GLY A 302 23.86 -19.47 -9.66
C GLY A 302 23.88 -18.03 -9.11
N SER A 303 25.02 -17.34 -9.23
CA SER A 303 25.11 -15.93 -8.80
C SER A 303 24.31 -15.04 -9.74
N MET A 304 23.11 -14.63 -9.31
CA MET A 304 22.23 -13.67 -9.99
C MET A 304 22.50 -12.23 -9.53
N LEU A 305 22.88 -12.07 -8.26
CA LEU A 305 23.28 -10.78 -7.70
C LEU A 305 24.69 -10.40 -8.18
N LYS A 306 24.87 -9.16 -8.62
CA LYS A 306 26.16 -8.61 -9.08
C LYS A 306 26.57 -7.39 -8.22
N PRO A 307 27.03 -7.62 -6.97
CA PRO A 307 27.37 -6.55 -6.01
C PRO A 307 28.35 -5.50 -6.50
N ALA A 308 29.22 -5.85 -7.46
CA ALA A 308 30.20 -4.92 -8.05
C ALA A 308 29.55 -3.73 -8.78
N TYR A 309 28.29 -3.85 -9.21
CA TYR A 309 27.53 -2.77 -9.84
C TYR A 309 26.67 -1.97 -8.86
N ARG A 310 26.81 -2.22 -7.54
CA ARG A 310 26.01 -1.50 -6.55
C ARG A 310 26.36 -0.02 -6.58
N VAL A 311 25.34 0.80 -6.81
CA VAL A 311 25.46 2.24 -6.91
C VAL A 311 25.71 2.86 -5.54
N GLN A 312 26.51 3.94 -5.50
CA GLN A 312 26.75 4.70 -4.26
C GLN A 312 25.54 5.58 -3.92
N ASP A 313 24.98 6.24 -4.92
CA ASP A 313 23.77 7.04 -4.79
C ASP A 313 22.58 6.33 -5.43
N ALA A 314 21.81 5.63 -4.59
CA ALA A 314 20.60 4.92 -5.00
C ALA A 314 19.52 5.88 -5.48
N VAL A 315 19.38 7.07 -4.88
CA VAL A 315 18.32 8.02 -5.21
C VAL A 315 18.56 8.59 -6.60
N ASP A 316 19.78 9.09 -6.86
CA ASP A 316 20.17 9.64 -8.15
C ASP A 316 20.03 8.59 -9.28
N SER A 317 20.45 7.34 -9.01
CA SER A 317 20.37 6.25 -10.00
C SER A 317 18.93 5.89 -10.37
N LEU A 318 18.01 5.85 -9.39
CA LEU A 318 16.60 5.60 -9.63
C LEU A 318 15.94 6.77 -10.40
N PHE A 319 16.28 8.02 -10.06
CA PHE A 319 15.79 9.19 -10.79
C PHE A 319 16.33 9.29 -12.22
N LYS A 320 17.55 8.81 -12.49
CA LYS A 320 18.08 8.70 -13.86
C LYS A 320 17.27 7.76 -14.75
N ILE A 321 16.64 6.73 -14.17
CA ILE A 321 15.86 5.74 -14.91
C ILE A 321 14.39 6.17 -15.03
N CYS A 322 13.76 6.49 -13.91
CA CYS A 322 12.30 6.70 -13.85
C CYS A 322 11.88 8.18 -13.74
N SER A 323 12.83 9.09 -13.50
CA SER A 323 12.65 10.54 -13.43
C SER A 323 11.34 10.98 -12.74
N SER A 324 10.39 11.55 -13.48
CA SER A 324 9.14 12.13 -12.98
C SER A 324 8.06 11.10 -12.58
N LEU A 325 8.29 9.81 -12.82
CA LEU A 325 7.31 8.76 -12.48
C LEU A 325 7.40 8.31 -11.03
N ILE A 326 8.51 8.61 -10.37
CA ILE A 326 8.76 8.24 -8.98
C ILE A 326 9.05 9.47 -8.12
N GLN A 327 8.88 9.32 -6.82
CA GLN A 327 9.29 10.30 -5.83
C GLN A 327 9.82 9.60 -4.59
N VAL A 328 10.70 10.30 -3.87
CA VAL A 328 11.25 9.85 -2.59
C VAL A 328 10.65 10.71 -1.49
N VAL A 329 10.05 10.07 -0.50
CA VAL A 329 9.40 10.75 0.63
C VAL A 329 10.00 10.29 1.95
N ASP A 330 10.07 11.22 2.92
CA ASP A 330 10.51 10.93 4.28
C ASP A 330 9.36 10.33 5.09
N ILE A 331 9.63 9.25 5.83
CA ILE A 331 8.70 8.70 6.81
C ILE A 331 8.96 9.38 8.16
N HIS A 332 7.96 10.09 8.65
CA HIS A 332 7.95 10.66 10.00
C HIS A 332 7.44 9.62 11.02
N GLY A 333 8.09 9.49 12.18
CA GLY A 333 7.62 8.64 13.29
C GLY A 333 8.51 7.47 13.71
N VAL A 334 9.64 7.25 13.03
CA VAL A 334 10.66 6.25 13.41
C VAL A 334 11.92 6.98 13.88
N PRO A 335 12.64 6.55 14.94
CA PRO A 335 13.96 7.10 15.25
C PRO A 335 14.86 6.88 14.03
N HIS A 336 15.35 7.97 13.44
CA HIS A 336 15.91 8.06 12.08
C HIS A 336 14.84 8.11 10.97
N SER A 337 14.59 9.31 10.45
CA SER A 337 13.74 9.54 9.26
C SER A 337 14.22 8.65 8.11
N SER A 338 13.46 7.60 7.83
CA SER A 338 13.75 6.67 6.74
C SER A 338 13.05 7.14 5.47
N LYS A 339 13.76 7.11 4.34
CA LYS A 339 13.22 7.47 3.04
C LYS A 339 12.61 6.26 2.36
N ILE A 340 11.48 6.43 1.70
CA ILE A 340 10.86 5.43 0.82
C ILE A 340 10.66 5.97 -0.58
N VAL A 341 10.59 5.05 -1.54
CA VAL A 341 10.26 5.36 -2.93
C VAL A 341 8.81 4.98 -3.19
N GLN A 342 8.10 5.86 -3.88
CA GLN A 342 6.74 5.62 -4.35
C GLN A 342 6.55 6.19 -5.76
N PHE A 343 5.46 5.79 -6.43
CA PHE A 343 5.02 6.51 -7.62
C PHE A 343 4.79 7.98 -7.27
N ALA A 344 5.16 8.88 -8.19
CA ALA A 344 4.95 10.31 -8.04
C ALA A 344 3.45 10.64 -7.87
N HIS A 345 2.60 9.84 -8.51
CA HIS A 345 1.15 9.91 -8.35
C HIS A 345 0.51 8.53 -8.47
N LEU A 346 -0.51 8.24 -7.66
CA LEU A 346 -1.16 6.93 -7.62
C LEU A 346 -1.75 6.50 -8.98
N SER A 347 -2.25 7.45 -9.76
CA SER A 347 -2.79 7.16 -11.11
C SER A 347 -1.74 6.64 -12.10
N ILE A 348 -0.44 6.74 -11.81
CA ILE A 348 0.59 6.04 -12.59
C ILE A 348 0.40 4.53 -12.45
N ARG A 349 0.23 4.03 -11.22
CA ARG A 349 -0.05 2.63 -10.96
C ARG A 349 -1.35 2.20 -11.63
N ASP A 350 -2.40 3.02 -11.50
CA ASP A 350 -3.69 2.72 -12.14
C ASP A 350 -3.53 2.56 -13.66
N TYR A 351 -2.78 3.46 -14.31
CA TYR A 351 -2.49 3.35 -15.74
C TYR A 351 -1.69 2.09 -16.07
N LEU A 352 -0.64 1.78 -15.30
CA LEU A 352 0.23 0.62 -15.52
C LEU A 352 -0.50 -0.74 -15.38
N VAL A 353 -1.54 -0.81 -14.55
CA VAL A 353 -2.38 -2.02 -14.39
C VAL A 353 -3.59 -2.03 -15.34
N SER A 354 -3.91 -0.90 -15.98
CA SER A 354 -5.04 -0.80 -16.91
C SER A 354 -4.80 -1.51 -18.25
N THR A 355 -5.89 -1.88 -18.93
CA THR A 355 -5.87 -2.45 -20.29
C THR A 355 -5.39 -1.46 -21.35
N ASP A 356 -5.48 -0.16 -21.07
CA ASP A 356 -5.09 0.92 -21.99
C ASP A 356 -3.57 1.17 -21.96
N CYS A 357 -2.87 0.54 -21.01
CA CYS A 357 -1.44 0.65 -20.87
C CYS A 357 -0.70 0.21 -22.15
N MET A 358 0.48 0.79 -22.35
CA MET A 358 1.44 0.24 -23.32
C MET A 358 1.77 -1.20 -22.96
N LYS A 359 1.63 -2.14 -23.90
CA LYS A 359 1.86 -3.57 -23.69
C LYS A 359 3.16 -3.90 -22.94
N PHE A 360 4.26 -3.20 -23.25
CA PHE A 360 5.56 -3.43 -22.61
C PHE A 360 5.57 -3.06 -21.11
N TYR A 361 4.77 -2.07 -20.69
CA TYR A 361 4.73 -1.57 -19.33
C TYR A 361 3.50 -2.03 -18.55
N HIS A 362 2.65 -2.86 -19.15
CA HIS A 362 1.47 -3.39 -18.48
C HIS A 362 1.89 -4.35 -17.36
N LEU A 363 1.46 -4.06 -16.13
CA LEU A 363 1.85 -4.81 -14.94
C LEU A 363 0.88 -5.95 -14.66
N GLU A 364 1.34 -7.17 -14.88
CA GLU A 364 0.62 -8.38 -14.51
C GLU A 364 1.04 -8.84 -13.08
N PRO A 365 0.10 -9.09 -12.16
CA PRO A 365 0.42 -9.48 -10.78
C PRO A 365 1.37 -10.68 -10.66
N SER A 366 1.09 -11.76 -11.40
CA SER A 366 1.92 -12.99 -11.35
C SER A 366 3.35 -12.73 -11.81
N HIS A 367 3.54 -11.85 -12.81
CA HIS A 367 4.86 -11.48 -13.31
C HIS A 367 5.60 -10.59 -12.31
N ALA A 368 4.93 -9.56 -11.77
CA ALA A 368 5.51 -8.66 -10.76
C ALA A 368 5.95 -9.41 -9.50
N HIS A 369 5.13 -10.35 -9.02
CA HIS A 369 5.50 -11.23 -7.91
C HIS A 369 6.64 -12.18 -8.26
N THR A 370 6.77 -12.61 -9.51
CA THR A 370 7.94 -13.38 -9.98
C THR A 370 9.22 -12.53 -9.95
N THR A 371 9.16 -11.27 -10.40
CA THR A 371 10.28 -10.31 -10.30
C THR A 371 10.71 -10.10 -8.85
N LEU A 372 9.76 -9.84 -7.95
CA LEU A 372 10.03 -9.65 -6.52
C LEU A 372 10.57 -10.93 -5.86
N ALA A 373 10.03 -12.10 -6.21
CA ALA A 373 10.55 -13.39 -5.75
C ALA A 373 11.99 -13.58 -6.20
N LYS A 374 12.33 -13.23 -7.45
CA LYS A 374 13.69 -13.33 -7.99
C LYS A 374 14.65 -12.38 -7.27
N LEU A 375 14.25 -11.15 -6.99
CA LEU A 375 15.02 -10.21 -6.16
C LEU A 375 15.31 -10.80 -4.77
N CYS A 376 14.27 -11.32 -4.12
CA CYS A 376 14.39 -11.89 -2.78
C CYS A 376 15.32 -13.10 -2.78
N ILE A 377 15.05 -14.10 -3.63
CA ILE A 377 15.87 -15.31 -3.75
C ILE A 377 17.31 -14.96 -4.09
N SER A 378 17.57 -14.00 -4.98
CA SER A 378 18.92 -13.55 -5.32
C SER A 378 19.69 -13.01 -4.11
N ASN A 379 19.01 -12.32 -3.19
CA ASN A 379 19.61 -11.86 -1.93
C ASN A 379 19.79 -13.02 -0.94
N LEU A 380 18.80 -13.91 -0.83
CA LEU A 380 18.83 -15.05 0.10
C LEU A 380 19.91 -16.08 -0.21
N ILE A 381 20.23 -16.28 -1.50
CA ILE A 381 21.27 -17.22 -1.93
C ILE A 381 22.66 -16.59 -2.00
N TYR A 382 22.76 -15.27 -1.84
CA TYR A 382 24.04 -14.58 -1.91
C TYR A 382 24.84 -14.87 -0.63
N PRO A 383 26.15 -15.22 -0.72
CA PRO A 383 26.95 -15.65 0.43
C PRO A 383 27.42 -14.45 1.26
N SER A 384 26.50 -13.72 1.87
CA SER A 384 26.78 -12.65 2.83
C SER A 384 25.65 -12.55 3.86
N PRO A 385 25.92 -12.01 5.06
CA PRO A 385 24.88 -11.90 6.06
C PRO A 385 23.73 -11.01 5.58
N LEU A 386 22.49 -11.42 5.81
CA LEU A 386 21.33 -10.70 5.28
C LEU A 386 21.21 -9.28 5.83
N SER A 387 21.67 -9.06 7.07
CA SER A 387 21.73 -7.74 7.69
C SER A 387 22.65 -6.76 6.96
N THR A 388 23.58 -7.25 6.14
CA THR A 388 24.50 -6.42 5.33
C THR A 388 23.94 -6.08 3.95
N LEU A 389 22.90 -6.80 3.50
CA LEU A 389 22.26 -6.56 2.22
C LEU A 389 21.07 -5.60 2.41
N PRO A 390 20.95 -4.53 1.59
CA PRO A 390 19.85 -3.59 1.74
C PRO A 390 18.47 -4.25 1.74
N LEU A 391 18.22 -5.17 0.79
CA LEU A 391 16.94 -5.90 0.67
C LEU A 391 16.88 -7.17 1.53
N GLY A 392 17.93 -7.51 2.29
CA GLY A 392 18.03 -8.77 3.02
C GLY A 392 16.87 -9.01 4.01
N PRO A 393 16.52 -8.04 4.88
CA PRO A 393 15.38 -8.18 5.79
C PRO A 393 14.04 -8.35 5.06
N TYR A 394 13.78 -7.54 4.02
CA TYR A 394 12.59 -7.67 3.18
C TYR A 394 12.52 -9.06 2.53
N ALA A 395 13.65 -9.52 1.98
CA ALA A 395 13.74 -10.81 1.34
C ALA A 395 13.46 -11.97 2.32
N ALA A 396 13.95 -11.91 3.56
CA ALA A 396 13.69 -12.94 4.57
C ALA A 396 12.21 -13.06 4.94
N ASP A 397 11.51 -11.92 5.01
CA ASP A 397 10.12 -11.84 5.44
C ASP A 397 9.13 -12.21 4.33
N TYR A 398 9.38 -11.78 3.10
CA TYR A 398 8.34 -11.72 2.06
C TYR A 398 8.56 -12.64 0.85
N TRP A 399 9.72 -13.29 0.71
CA TRP A 399 10.01 -14.12 -0.47
C TRP A 399 8.96 -15.21 -0.71
N LEU A 400 8.49 -15.89 0.35
CA LEU A 400 7.52 -16.99 0.23
C LEU A 400 6.17 -16.47 -0.27
N MET A 401 5.75 -15.29 0.20
CA MET A 401 4.50 -14.67 -0.24
C MET A 401 4.56 -14.39 -1.74
N HIS A 402 5.63 -13.74 -2.22
CA HIS A 402 5.81 -13.50 -3.65
C HIS A 402 5.87 -14.78 -4.48
N MET A 403 6.45 -15.87 -3.95
CA MET A 403 6.42 -17.16 -4.64
C MET A 403 4.99 -17.72 -4.75
N LEU A 404 4.15 -17.58 -3.71
CA LEU A 404 2.77 -18.05 -3.72
C LEU A 404 1.89 -17.22 -4.66
N GLU A 405 1.96 -15.89 -4.57
CA GLU A 405 1.18 -14.96 -5.41
C GLU A 405 1.62 -14.95 -6.90
N SER A 406 2.77 -15.55 -7.22
CA SER A 406 3.19 -15.73 -8.62
C SER A 406 2.36 -16.77 -9.40
N ASN A 407 1.42 -17.45 -8.75
CA ASN A 407 0.60 -18.51 -9.34
C ASN A 407 1.42 -19.64 -9.99
N GLY A 408 2.56 -19.98 -9.39
CA GLY A 408 3.46 -21.04 -9.86
C GLY A 408 4.54 -20.58 -10.85
N LEU A 409 4.38 -19.41 -11.48
CA LEU A 409 5.36 -18.89 -12.45
C LEU A 409 6.76 -18.74 -11.84
N ALA A 410 6.86 -18.24 -10.59
CA ALA A 410 8.16 -18.10 -9.94
C ALA A 410 8.79 -19.45 -9.58
N VAL A 411 7.99 -20.48 -9.30
CA VAL A 411 8.50 -21.84 -9.05
C VAL A 411 9.15 -22.41 -10.30
N ASP A 412 8.53 -22.20 -11.47
CA ASP A 412 9.05 -22.66 -12.75
C ASP A 412 10.35 -21.92 -13.13
N VAL A 413 10.39 -20.60 -12.91
CA VAL A 413 11.56 -19.76 -13.23
C VAL A 413 12.71 -20.00 -12.25
N LEU A 414 12.45 -20.14 -10.95
CA LEU A 414 13.46 -20.16 -9.88
C LEU A 414 13.72 -21.56 -9.31
N GLY A 415 13.26 -22.63 -9.96
CA GLY A 415 13.30 -23.99 -9.41
C GLY A 415 14.68 -24.41 -8.86
N LYS A 416 15.78 -24.17 -9.59
CA LYS A 416 17.14 -24.51 -9.12
C LYS A 416 17.57 -23.69 -7.89
N PRO A 417 17.53 -22.33 -7.93
CA PRO A 417 17.75 -21.50 -6.74
C PRO A 417 16.88 -21.90 -5.54
N LEU A 418 15.61 -22.22 -5.77
CA LEU A 418 14.66 -22.59 -4.73
C LEU A 418 15.05 -23.92 -4.05
N ILE A 419 15.40 -24.94 -4.85
CA ILE A 419 15.91 -26.22 -4.35
C ILE A 419 17.16 -25.98 -3.50
N GLN A 420 18.12 -25.18 -4.00
CA GLN A 420 19.34 -24.84 -3.25
C GLN A 420 19.03 -24.15 -1.90
N LEU A 421 18.05 -23.25 -1.88
CA LEU A 421 17.63 -22.51 -0.69
C LEU A 421 17.00 -23.42 0.38
N LEU A 422 16.17 -24.37 -0.04
CA LEU A 422 15.37 -25.23 0.84
C LEU A 422 16.04 -26.56 1.20
N HIS A 423 17.14 -26.91 0.54
CA HIS A 423 17.82 -28.18 0.73
C HIS A 423 18.26 -28.42 2.20
N PRO A 424 18.21 -29.66 2.72
CA PRO A 424 18.59 -29.94 4.11
C PRO A 424 20.08 -29.72 4.42
N ARG A 425 20.93 -29.72 3.39
CA ARG A 425 22.40 -29.50 3.49
C ARG A 425 22.83 -28.09 3.07
N SER A 426 21.91 -27.15 2.92
CA SER A 426 22.27 -25.77 2.56
C SER A 426 23.21 -25.15 3.60
N HIS A 427 24.20 -24.38 3.12
CA HIS A 427 25.26 -23.74 3.92
C HIS A 427 24.75 -22.64 4.88
N GLY A 428 25.63 -22.14 5.76
CA GLY A 428 25.32 -21.22 6.85
C GLY A 428 24.56 -19.93 6.49
N HIS A 429 24.77 -19.31 5.34
CA HIS A 429 24.00 -18.11 4.94
C HIS A 429 22.50 -18.40 4.71
N PHE A 430 22.16 -19.65 4.33
CA PHE A 430 20.77 -20.09 4.27
C PHE A 430 20.15 -20.34 5.65
N THR A 431 20.96 -20.46 6.70
CA THR A 431 20.45 -20.57 8.07
C THR A 431 20.01 -19.23 8.63
N GLU A 432 20.61 -18.12 8.19
CA GLU A 432 20.26 -16.78 8.66
C GLU A 432 18.80 -16.44 8.35
N TRP A 433 18.34 -16.62 7.11
CA TRP A 433 16.94 -16.37 6.77
C TRP A 433 15.98 -17.36 7.43
N ARG A 434 16.41 -18.61 7.63
CA ARG A 434 15.61 -19.62 8.34
C ARG A 434 15.46 -19.29 9.82
N SER A 435 16.44 -18.57 10.39
CA SER A 435 16.42 -18.07 11.77
C SER A 435 15.79 -16.69 11.93
N ALA A 436 15.52 -15.98 10.82
CA ALA A 436 14.97 -14.65 10.85
C ALA A 436 13.56 -14.64 11.46
N TYR A 437 13.28 -13.63 12.29
CA TYR A 437 11.95 -13.39 12.83
C TYR A 437 11.02 -13.02 11.69
N VAL A 438 10.00 -13.83 11.46
CA VAL A 438 8.99 -13.55 10.44
C VAL A 438 7.74 -13.09 11.14
N HIS A 439 7.38 -11.83 10.91
CA HIS A 439 6.28 -11.16 11.61
C HIS A 439 6.42 -11.24 13.14
N GLY A 440 7.64 -11.12 13.66
CA GLY A 440 7.92 -11.14 15.11
C GLY A 440 7.93 -12.53 15.76
N MET A 441 7.75 -13.60 14.99
CA MET A 441 7.80 -14.99 15.48
C MET A 441 9.07 -15.70 15.03
N SER A 442 9.69 -16.44 15.95
CA SER A 442 10.83 -17.31 15.66
C SER A 442 10.36 -18.75 15.49
N TYR A 443 10.82 -19.41 14.42
CA TYR A 443 10.51 -20.80 14.11
C TYR A 443 11.79 -21.63 14.11
N ASN A 444 11.64 -22.95 14.26
CA ASN A 444 12.77 -23.84 14.02
C ASN A 444 13.24 -23.70 12.56
N THR A 445 14.52 -23.41 12.39
CA THR A 445 15.20 -23.19 11.11
C THR A 445 14.87 -24.25 10.05
N ASN A 446 14.87 -25.52 10.44
CA ASN A 446 14.63 -26.63 9.51
C ASN A 446 13.14 -26.87 9.28
N ALA A 447 12.31 -26.75 10.32
CA ALA A 447 10.85 -26.83 10.19
C ALA A 447 10.32 -25.73 9.26
N ARG A 448 10.91 -24.54 9.29
CA ARG A 448 10.58 -23.43 8.36
C ARG A 448 10.91 -23.79 6.91
N ALA A 449 12.08 -24.37 6.64
CA ALA A 449 12.44 -24.81 5.29
C ALA A 449 11.48 -25.90 4.77
N LEU A 450 11.11 -26.86 5.63
CA LEU A 450 10.13 -27.89 5.31
C LEU A 450 8.74 -27.30 5.04
N TYR A 451 8.29 -26.36 5.89
CA TYR A 451 7.03 -25.62 5.73
C TYR A 451 6.98 -24.90 4.38
N CYS A 452 8.04 -24.18 4.01
CA CYS A 452 8.13 -23.50 2.72
C CYS A 452 8.11 -24.48 1.54
N ALA A 453 8.83 -25.61 1.64
CA ALA A 453 8.82 -26.64 0.59
C ALA A 453 7.41 -27.24 0.41
N ALA A 454 6.70 -27.45 1.52
CA ALA A 454 5.34 -27.98 1.51
C ALA A 454 4.34 -26.98 0.89
N ALA A 455 4.41 -25.71 1.27
CA ALA A 455 3.59 -24.63 0.71
C ALA A 455 3.77 -24.49 -0.81
N LEU A 456 5.01 -24.63 -1.29
CA LEU A 456 5.36 -24.47 -2.71
C LEU A 456 5.26 -25.76 -3.52
N GLY A 457 4.83 -26.88 -2.92
CA GLY A 457 4.66 -28.15 -3.63
C GLY A 457 5.96 -28.84 -4.06
N GLN A 458 7.09 -28.57 -3.38
CA GLN A 458 8.41 -29.10 -3.75
C GLN A 458 8.63 -30.54 -3.28
N SER A 459 8.07 -31.50 -4.02
CA SER A 459 8.07 -32.93 -3.64
C SER A 459 9.46 -33.52 -3.45
N VAL A 460 10.42 -33.15 -4.30
CA VAL A 460 11.82 -33.62 -4.22
C VAL A 460 12.46 -33.21 -2.88
N ILE A 461 12.33 -31.93 -2.53
CA ILE A 461 12.88 -31.42 -1.26
C ILE A 461 12.16 -32.04 -0.06
N MET A 462 10.84 -32.23 -0.15
CA MET A 462 10.06 -32.89 0.91
C MET A 462 10.56 -34.32 1.17
N GLN A 463 10.83 -35.10 0.13
CA GLN A 463 11.38 -36.46 0.27
C GLN A 463 12.76 -36.45 0.92
N GLU A 464 13.64 -35.53 0.52
CA GLU A 464 14.97 -35.40 1.12
C GLU A 464 14.94 -35.04 2.61
N TRP A 465 14.00 -34.18 3.01
CA TRP A 465 13.81 -33.84 4.43
C TRP A 465 13.28 -35.03 5.23
N LEU A 466 12.30 -35.76 4.70
CA LEU A 466 11.73 -36.95 5.35
C LEU A 466 12.80 -38.04 5.58
N LEU A 467 13.77 -38.18 4.66
CA LEU A 467 14.90 -39.09 4.83
C LEU A 467 15.90 -38.62 5.89
N LYS A 468 16.01 -37.31 6.15
CA LYS A 468 17.05 -36.75 7.02
C LYS A 468 16.58 -36.50 8.45
N SER A 469 15.36 -36.03 8.64
CA SER A 469 14.86 -35.64 9.96
C SER A 469 13.34 -35.72 10.02
N THR A 470 12.84 -36.74 10.71
CA THR A 470 11.41 -36.96 10.94
C THR A 470 10.87 -36.11 12.09
N ASP A 471 11.72 -35.71 13.02
CA ASP A 471 11.33 -35.00 14.25
C ASP A 471 10.80 -33.58 13.99
N ILE A 472 11.20 -32.96 12.88
CA ILE A 472 10.79 -31.60 12.51
C ILE A 472 9.46 -31.53 11.76
N VAL A 473 8.93 -32.67 11.31
CA VAL A 473 7.76 -32.72 10.41
C VAL A 473 6.50 -32.18 11.10
N ASN A 474 6.38 -32.41 12.40
CA ASN A 474 5.27 -31.94 13.23
C ASN A 474 5.56 -30.61 13.94
N MET A 475 6.73 -30.01 13.73
CA MET A 475 7.05 -28.71 14.32
C MET A 475 6.39 -27.57 13.52
N PRO A 476 5.95 -26.50 14.19
CA PRO A 476 5.47 -25.32 13.49
C PRO A 476 6.63 -24.64 12.74
N GLY A 477 6.45 -24.44 11.44
CA GLY A 477 7.41 -23.77 10.56
C GLY A 477 6.95 -22.40 10.05
N GLY A 478 5.70 -22.03 10.32
CA GLY A 478 5.11 -20.77 9.92
C GLY A 478 3.73 -20.53 10.55
N PRO A 479 3.04 -19.45 10.15
CA PRO A 479 1.76 -19.05 10.73
C PRO A 479 0.66 -20.13 10.66
N SER A 480 0.65 -20.93 9.59
CA SER A 480 -0.32 -22.02 9.43
C SER A 480 0.03 -23.27 10.24
N GLY A 481 1.02 -23.22 11.14
CA GLY A 481 1.47 -24.37 11.93
C GLY A 481 2.47 -25.24 11.17
N THR A 482 2.11 -26.51 10.94
CA THR A 482 3.01 -27.55 10.41
C THR A 482 3.08 -27.57 8.88
N ALA A 483 4.01 -28.38 8.34
CA ALA A 483 4.13 -28.61 6.90
C ALA A 483 2.87 -29.24 6.29
N LEU A 484 2.17 -30.12 7.02
CA LEU A 484 0.91 -30.71 6.57
C LEU A 484 -0.20 -29.65 6.48
N CYS A 485 -0.34 -28.81 7.51
CA CYS A 485 -1.37 -27.77 7.56
C CYS A 485 -1.24 -26.78 6.39
N VAL A 486 -0.01 -26.32 6.10
CA VAL A 486 0.19 -25.41 4.97
C VAL A 486 0.02 -26.10 3.62
N ALA A 487 0.45 -27.36 3.45
CA ALA A 487 0.22 -28.09 2.21
C ALA A 487 -1.28 -28.27 1.92
N ALA A 488 -2.08 -28.56 2.96
CA ALA A 488 -3.53 -28.65 2.85
C ALA A 488 -4.16 -27.30 2.51
N LYS A 489 -3.75 -26.22 3.19
CA LYS A 489 -4.22 -24.85 2.95
C LYS A 489 -3.95 -24.40 1.50
N GLU A 490 -2.75 -24.67 0.99
CA GLU A 490 -2.33 -24.28 -0.36
C GLU A 490 -2.73 -25.30 -1.45
N GLY A 491 -3.55 -26.31 -1.11
CA GLY A 491 -4.07 -27.29 -2.05
C GLY A 491 -3.02 -28.22 -2.68
N LYS A 492 -1.88 -28.45 -2.01
CA LYS A 492 -0.77 -29.28 -2.52
C LYS A 492 -1.02 -30.76 -2.25
N ILE A 493 -1.98 -31.34 -2.97
CA ILE A 493 -2.46 -32.74 -2.78
C ILE A 493 -1.30 -33.75 -2.76
N GLN A 494 -0.35 -33.65 -3.71
CA GLN A 494 0.79 -34.56 -3.77
C GLN A 494 1.67 -34.51 -2.51
N ILE A 495 1.84 -33.33 -1.91
CA ILE A 495 2.60 -33.17 -0.67
C ILE A 495 1.82 -33.71 0.51
N VAL A 496 0.51 -33.49 0.56
CA VAL A 496 -0.37 -34.03 1.60
C VAL A 496 -0.31 -35.57 1.58
N SER A 497 -0.47 -36.19 0.42
CA SER A 497 -0.33 -37.65 0.27
C SER A 497 1.04 -38.14 0.71
N LEU A 498 2.13 -37.50 0.25
CA LEU A 498 3.50 -37.86 0.62
C LEU A 498 3.72 -37.80 2.15
N LEU A 499 3.19 -36.77 2.80
CA LEU A 499 3.31 -36.58 4.24
C LEU A 499 2.50 -37.63 5.00
N LEU A 500 1.26 -37.92 4.60
CA LEU A 500 0.42 -38.93 5.27
C LEU A 500 0.97 -40.35 5.11
N GLU A 501 1.50 -40.70 3.94
CA GLU A 501 2.10 -42.01 3.65
C GLU A 501 3.40 -42.26 4.45
N SER A 502 4.06 -41.19 4.90
CA SER A 502 5.33 -41.30 5.65
C SER A 502 5.17 -41.86 7.06
N ASN A 503 3.93 -41.96 7.61
CA ASN A 503 3.61 -42.42 8.97
C ASN A 503 4.31 -41.66 10.13
N VAL A 504 4.98 -40.53 9.85
CA VAL A 504 5.64 -39.68 10.87
C VAL A 504 4.84 -38.42 11.21
N VAL A 505 3.69 -38.21 10.58
CA VAL A 505 2.86 -37.02 10.76
C VAL A 505 1.77 -37.25 11.80
N ALA A 506 1.66 -36.35 12.77
CA ALA A 506 0.54 -36.30 13.70
C ALA A 506 -0.62 -35.54 13.04
N VAL A 507 -1.65 -36.28 12.60
CA VAL A 507 -2.83 -35.72 11.91
C VAL A 507 -3.62 -34.76 12.81
N ASP A 508 -3.55 -34.95 14.14
CA ASP A 508 -4.26 -34.17 15.16
C ASP A 508 -3.44 -33.00 15.73
N ALA A 509 -2.29 -32.65 15.14
CA ALA A 509 -1.50 -31.50 15.59
C ALA A 509 -2.30 -30.20 15.33
N GLN A 510 -2.84 -29.61 16.39
CA GLN A 510 -3.61 -28.35 16.31
C GLN A 510 -2.77 -27.28 15.61
N GLY A 511 -3.31 -26.74 14.50
CA GLY A 511 -2.82 -25.50 13.94
C GLY A 511 -3.00 -24.37 14.95
N ASN A 512 -2.05 -23.42 14.98
CA ASN A 512 -2.24 -22.19 15.74
C ASN A 512 -3.35 -21.37 15.06
N ASP A 513 -4.61 -21.66 15.38
CA ASP A 513 -5.73 -20.76 15.11
C ASP A 513 -5.63 -19.60 16.11
N ASN A 514 -4.97 -18.51 15.70
CA ASN A 514 -5.08 -17.19 16.31
C ASN A 514 -5.48 -16.17 15.24
#